data_AF-A0A3L7TAW9-F1
#
_entry.id   AF-A0A3L7TAW9-F1
#
_cell.length_a   1.000
_cell.length_b   1.000
_cell.length_c   1.000
_cell.angle_alpha   90.00
_cell.angle_beta   90.00
_cell.angle_gamma   90.00
#
_symmetry.space_group_name_H-M   'P 1'
#
loop_
_entity.id
_entity.type
_entity.pdbx_description
1 polymer ?
#
loop_
_entity_poly.entity_id
_entity_poly.type
_entity_poly.pdbx_seq_one_letter_code
_entity_poly.pdbx_strand_id
1 'polypeptide(L)'
;MSGGRLSALPESNHADVAEVERIAAERISRARLHIVLDHPYFAAAILQLPMRGTHDHAAAALIACDGRRMLYNHDAIAALDTPAVRLYLLHILMHILLDHSARGGSREWTRWEMAADIATNSLLRSLGIPMPPSWSSPHEYTQMSAEAIYEDLCLSSPKKKSPLTPTADSLLPAPSMRSNRDADAAGTSDAFDNAAHGLEPLSELHAKSLGVA
;
A
#
# COMPACT_ATOMS: atom_id res chain seq x y z
N MET A 1 11.10 -21.07 -48.80
CA MET A 1 10.05 -20.17 -48.29
C MET A 1 8.81 -20.98 -47.97
N SER A 2 8.50 -21.18 -46.70
CA SER A 2 7.17 -21.61 -46.25
C SER A 2 7.01 -21.07 -44.83
N GLY A 3 6.16 -20.05 -44.70
CA GLY A 3 5.85 -19.40 -43.43
C GLY A 3 4.92 -20.28 -42.60
N GLY A 4 5.42 -20.76 -41.46
CA GLY A 4 4.63 -21.37 -40.41
C GLY A 4 4.00 -20.30 -39.54
N ARG A 5 2.67 -20.33 -39.44
CA ARG A 5 1.80 -19.43 -38.68
C ARG A 5 2.26 -19.28 -37.23
N LEU A 6 2.25 -18.04 -36.75
CA LEU A 6 2.26 -17.70 -35.32
C LEU A 6 1.05 -18.37 -34.67
N SER A 7 1.31 -19.33 -33.78
CA SER A 7 0.30 -19.94 -32.91
C SER A 7 -0.25 -18.88 -31.97
N ALA A 8 -1.57 -18.71 -31.97
CA ALA A 8 -2.28 -17.87 -31.04
C ALA A 8 -1.93 -18.26 -29.59
N LEU A 9 -1.66 -17.25 -28.75
CA LEU A 9 -1.51 -17.42 -27.31
C LEU A 9 -2.84 -17.93 -26.73
N PRO A 10 -2.80 -18.84 -25.74
CA PRO A 10 -4.02 -19.40 -25.17
C PRO A 10 -4.80 -18.27 -24.47
N GLU A 11 -6.07 -18.12 -24.86
CA GLU A 11 -7.04 -17.30 -24.14
C GLU A 11 -7.10 -17.82 -22.69
N SER A 12 -6.66 -17.01 -21.73
CA SER A 12 -6.79 -17.34 -20.32
C SER A 12 -8.27 -17.46 -19.96
N ASN A 13 -8.64 -18.58 -19.34
CA ASN A 13 -10.02 -18.97 -19.13
C ASN A 13 -10.69 -17.99 -18.15
N HIS A 14 -11.72 -17.26 -18.58
CA HIS A 14 -12.44 -16.28 -17.75
C HIS A 14 -12.98 -16.85 -16.42
N ALA A 15 -13.21 -18.17 -16.35
CA ALA A 15 -13.62 -18.86 -15.13
C ALA A 15 -12.53 -18.86 -14.03
N ASP A 16 -11.24 -18.79 -14.42
CA ASP A 16 -10.11 -18.75 -13.49
C ASP A 16 -9.97 -17.35 -12.88
N VAL A 17 -10.15 -16.31 -13.69
CA VAL A 17 -10.10 -14.91 -13.24
C VAL A 17 -11.19 -14.60 -12.21
N ALA A 18 -12.44 -14.99 -12.49
CA ALA A 18 -13.55 -14.76 -11.55
C ALA A 18 -13.36 -15.47 -10.21
N GLU A 19 -12.75 -16.66 -10.22
CA GLU A 19 -12.45 -17.40 -8.99
C GLU A 19 -11.33 -16.73 -8.19
N VAL A 20 -10.27 -16.27 -8.84
CA VAL A 20 -9.21 -15.48 -8.18
C VAL A 20 -9.77 -14.20 -7.56
N GLU A 21 -10.62 -13.47 -8.28
CA GLU A 21 -11.29 -12.27 -7.76
C GLU A 21 -12.15 -12.57 -6.53
N ARG A 22 -12.92 -13.68 -6.58
CA ARG A 22 -13.75 -14.15 -5.47
C ARG A 22 -12.92 -14.50 -4.24
N ILE A 23 -11.83 -15.26 -4.42
CA ILE A 23 -10.91 -15.62 -3.34
C ILE A 23 -10.30 -14.35 -2.74
N ALA A 24 -9.82 -13.42 -3.57
CA ALA A 24 -9.23 -12.18 -3.10
C ALA A 24 -10.22 -11.33 -2.28
N ALA A 25 -11.45 -11.17 -2.78
CA ALA A 25 -12.51 -10.45 -2.07
C ALA A 25 -12.86 -11.11 -0.73
N GLU A 26 -12.88 -12.45 -0.67
CA GLU A 26 -13.07 -13.19 0.57
C GLU A 26 -11.93 -12.93 1.56
N ARG A 27 -10.66 -12.95 1.11
CA ARG A 27 -9.51 -12.67 1.99
C ARG A 27 -9.52 -11.24 2.53
N ILE A 28 -9.82 -10.24 1.69
CA ILE A 28 -9.97 -8.85 2.13
C ILE A 28 -11.09 -8.74 3.17
N SER A 29 -12.26 -9.32 2.89
CA SER A 29 -13.41 -9.25 3.80
C SER A 29 -13.11 -9.88 5.16
N ARG A 30 -12.47 -11.06 5.17
CA ARG A 30 -12.05 -11.74 6.40
C ARG A 30 -11.00 -10.95 7.16
N ALA A 31 -10.00 -10.41 6.47
CA ALA A 31 -8.95 -9.61 7.10
C ALA A 31 -9.52 -8.34 7.75
N ARG A 32 -10.44 -7.63 7.07
CA ARG A 32 -11.16 -6.47 7.63
C ARG A 32 -11.95 -6.83 8.87
N LEU A 33 -12.66 -7.97 8.86
CA LEU A 33 -13.40 -8.45 10.03
C LEU A 33 -12.45 -8.72 11.22
N HIS A 34 -11.32 -9.37 10.99
CA HIS A 34 -10.31 -9.59 12.04
C HIS A 34 -9.74 -8.28 12.60
N ILE A 35 -9.50 -7.27 11.76
CA ILE A 35 -9.06 -5.94 12.22
C ILE A 35 -10.12 -5.32 13.14
N VAL A 36 -11.39 -5.36 12.75
CA VAL A 36 -12.49 -4.80 13.56
C VAL A 36 -12.62 -5.50 14.91
N LEU A 37 -12.47 -6.83 14.95
CA LEU A 37 -12.62 -7.62 16.17
C LEU A 37 -11.42 -7.46 17.12
N ASP A 38 -10.20 -7.48 16.58
CA ASP A 38 -8.97 -7.48 17.40
C ASP A 38 -8.50 -6.05 17.72
N HIS A 39 -8.82 -5.08 16.86
CA HIS A 39 -8.37 -3.68 16.94
C HIS A 39 -9.54 -2.71 16.65
N PRO A 40 -10.56 -2.67 17.51
CA PRO A 40 -11.81 -1.93 17.25
C PRO A 40 -11.62 -0.43 17.02
N TYR A 41 -10.53 0.17 17.50
CA TYR A 41 -10.17 1.56 17.24
C TYR A 41 -9.90 1.85 15.76
N PHE A 42 -9.56 0.84 14.95
CA PHE A 42 -9.43 0.96 13.49
C PHE A 42 -10.74 0.74 12.73
N ALA A 43 -11.82 0.31 13.40
CA ALA A 43 -13.03 -0.16 12.73
C ALA A 43 -13.65 0.91 11.82
N ALA A 44 -13.79 2.15 12.30
CA ALA A 44 -14.36 3.23 11.51
C ALA A 44 -13.55 3.50 10.23
N ALA A 45 -12.21 3.49 10.34
CA ALA A 45 -11.31 3.75 9.23
C ALA A 45 -11.35 2.65 8.18
N ILE A 46 -11.16 1.39 8.58
CA ILE A 46 -11.08 0.25 7.66
C ILE A 46 -12.44 -0.09 7.01
N LEU A 47 -13.55 0.21 7.67
CA LEU A 47 -14.88 -0.02 7.14
C LEU A 47 -15.29 1.04 6.09
N GLN A 48 -14.79 2.27 6.24
CA GLN A 48 -15.10 3.37 5.33
C GLN A 48 -14.09 3.53 4.19
N LEU A 49 -12.88 3.00 4.33
CA LEU A 49 -11.83 3.09 3.31
C LEU A 49 -12.30 2.51 1.97
N PRO A 50 -12.39 3.33 0.90
CA PRO A 50 -12.69 2.88 -0.45
C PRO A 50 -11.58 1.94 -0.95
N MET A 51 -11.97 0.72 -1.31
CA MET A 51 -11.07 -0.31 -1.79
C MET A 51 -11.58 -0.86 -3.12
N ARG A 52 -10.66 -1.13 -4.04
CA ARG A 52 -10.98 -1.85 -5.28
C ARG A 52 -9.85 -2.80 -5.67
N GLY A 53 -10.22 -3.99 -6.14
CA GLY A 53 -9.26 -4.91 -6.73
C GLY A 53 -8.88 -4.52 -8.16
N THR A 54 -7.67 -4.86 -8.58
CA THR A 54 -7.16 -4.63 -9.92
C THR A 54 -6.29 -5.80 -10.38
N HIS A 55 -6.19 -6.01 -11.69
CA HIS A 55 -5.20 -6.90 -12.32
C HIS A 55 -4.01 -6.11 -12.89
N ASP A 56 -4.05 -4.77 -12.81
CA ASP A 56 -2.96 -3.90 -13.23
C ASP A 56 -1.86 -3.87 -12.15
N HIS A 57 -0.77 -4.58 -12.40
CA HIS A 57 0.40 -4.64 -11.52
C HIS A 57 1.14 -3.29 -11.40
N ALA A 58 1.01 -2.38 -12.37
CA ALA A 58 1.60 -1.05 -12.27
C ALA A 58 0.80 -0.16 -11.32
N ALA A 59 -0.51 -0.40 -11.18
CA ALA A 59 -1.36 0.29 -10.21
C ALA A 59 -1.16 -0.22 -8.78
N ALA A 60 -0.98 -1.54 -8.61
CA ALA A 60 -0.65 -2.16 -7.34
C ALA A 60 0.08 -3.49 -7.56
N ALA A 61 1.31 -3.61 -7.05
CA ALA A 61 2.02 -4.90 -7.06
C ALA A 61 1.37 -5.90 -6.10
N LEU A 62 0.99 -5.46 -4.90
CA LEU A 62 0.19 -6.20 -3.92
C LEU A 62 -0.96 -5.34 -3.39
N ILE A 63 -0.66 -4.23 -2.71
CA ILE A 63 -1.61 -3.21 -2.28
C ILE A 63 -1.01 -1.84 -2.55
N ALA A 64 -1.82 -0.85 -2.89
CA ALA A 64 -1.38 0.52 -3.03
C ALA A 64 -2.40 1.48 -2.43
N CYS A 65 -1.96 2.64 -1.93
CA CYS A 65 -2.89 3.68 -1.49
C CYS A 65 -2.39 5.08 -1.85
N ASP A 66 -3.31 6.00 -2.09
CA ASP A 66 -3.01 7.43 -2.32
C ASP A 66 -3.35 8.31 -1.11
N GLY A 67 -3.44 7.69 0.06
CA GLY A 67 -3.90 8.31 1.31
C GLY A 67 -5.42 8.44 1.45
N ARG A 68 -6.23 8.16 0.41
CA ARG A 68 -7.70 8.31 0.47
C ARG A 68 -8.46 7.15 -0.17
N ARG A 69 -7.82 6.38 -1.03
CA ARG A 69 -8.30 5.20 -1.73
C ARG A 69 -7.23 4.13 -1.61
N MET A 70 -7.65 2.88 -1.72
CA MET A 70 -6.76 1.73 -1.72
C MET A 70 -7.08 0.83 -2.91
N LEU A 71 -6.04 0.39 -3.60
CA LEU A 71 -6.11 -0.67 -4.60
C LEU A 71 -5.41 -1.92 -4.08
N TYR A 72 -5.85 -3.10 -4.52
CA TYR A 72 -5.16 -4.35 -4.26
C TYR A 72 -5.12 -5.21 -5.51
N ASN A 73 -4.03 -5.96 -5.69
CA ASN A 73 -3.91 -6.89 -6.79
C ASN A 73 -4.64 -8.20 -6.48
N HIS A 74 -5.51 -8.66 -7.38
CA HIS A 74 -6.32 -9.86 -7.14
C HIS A 74 -5.46 -11.11 -6.96
N ASP A 75 -4.50 -11.36 -7.86
CA ASP A 75 -3.63 -12.54 -7.82
C ASP A 75 -2.78 -12.56 -6.55
N ALA A 76 -2.18 -11.43 -6.19
CA ALA A 76 -1.34 -11.30 -5.01
C ALA A 76 -2.13 -11.58 -3.72
N ILE A 77 -3.32 -10.99 -3.58
CA ILE A 77 -4.16 -11.21 -2.40
C ILE A 77 -4.68 -12.65 -2.32
N ALA A 78 -5.05 -13.26 -3.46
CA ALA A 78 -5.51 -14.63 -3.49
C ALA A 78 -4.43 -15.64 -3.08
N ALA A 79 -3.15 -15.34 -3.38
CA ALA A 79 -2.00 -16.18 -3.05
C ALA A 79 -1.57 -16.10 -1.56
N LEU A 80 -1.95 -15.04 -0.84
CA LEU A 80 -1.60 -14.86 0.58
C LEU A 80 -2.54 -15.63 1.49
N ASP A 81 -2.17 -15.81 2.77
CA ASP A 81 -3.09 -16.24 3.83
C ASP A 81 -3.83 -15.03 4.45
N THR A 82 -4.91 -15.27 5.21
CA THR A 82 -5.70 -14.16 5.81
C THR A 82 -4.86 -13.31 6.80
N PRO A 83 -4.00 -13.91 7.66
CA PRO A 83 -3.10 -13.14 8.51
C PRO A 83 -2.16 -12.20 7.76
N ALA A 84 -1.56 -12.64 6.66
CA ALA A 84 -0.69 -11.79 5.84
C ALA A 84 -1.49 -10.63 5.22
N VAL A 85 -2.67 -10.90 4.63
CA VAL A 85 -3.54 -9.83 4.08
C VAL A 85 -3.90 -8.81 5.17
N ARG A 86 -4.23 -9.28 6.38
CA ARG A 86 -4.51 -8.39 7.53
C ARG A 86 -3.32 -7.50 7.85
N LEU A 87 -2.09 -8.02 7.84
CA LEU A 87 -0.90 -7.23 8.14
C LEU A 87 -0.71 -6.09 7.12
N TYR A 88 -0.81 -6.39 5.82
CA TYR A 88 -0.73 -5.37 4.78
C TYR A 88 -1.86 -4.33 4.88
N LEU A 89 -3.09 -4.77 5.20
CA LEU A 89 -4.20 -3.84 5.42
C LEU A 89 -3.94 -2.90 6.59
N LEU A 90 -3.38 -3.41 7.70
CA LEU A 90 -3.02 -2.58 8.85
C LEU A 90 -1.91 -1.59 8.49
N HIS A 91 -0.87 -2.03 7.78
CA HIS A 91 0.21 -1.16 7.31
C HIS A 91 -0.33 0.01 6.47
N ILE A 92 -1.12 -0.30 5.45
CA ILE A 92 -1.69 0.72 4.56
C ILE A 92 -2.69 1.62 5.28
N LEU A 93 -3.48 1.06 6.19
CA LEU A 93 -4.37 1.85 7.03
C LEU A 93 -3.58 2.84 7.89
N MET A 94 -2.41 2.46 8.41
CA MET A 94 -1.54 3.38 9.15
C MET A 94 -1.01 4.51 8.27
N HIS A 95 -0.62 4.24 7.02
CA HIS A 95 -0.23 5.33 6.09
C HIS A 95 -1.34 6.34 5.87
N ILE A 96 -2.58 5.84 5.75
CA ILE A 96 -3.77 6.68 5.61
C ILE A 96 -3.96 7.47 6.91
N LEU A 97 -4.07 6.81 8.06
CA LEU A 97 -4.35 7.46 9.35
C LEU A 97 -3.28 8.48 9.78
N LEU A 98 -2.03 8.27 9.37
CA LEU A 98 -0.91 9.17 9.67
C LEU A 98 -0.67 10.22 8.58
N ASP A 99 -1.52 10.26 7.55
CA ASP A 99 -1.45 11.16 6.40
C ASP A 99 -0.05 11.18 5.73
N HIS A 100 0.60 10.02 5.64
CA HIS A 100 1.94 9.92 5.06
C HIS A 100 1.96 10.36 3.59
N SER A 101 0.84 10.17 2.87
CA SER A 101 0.71 10.56 1.47
C SER A 101 0.84 12.08 1.25
N ALA A 102 0.25 12.89 2.12
CA ALA A 102 0.34 14.35 2.04
C ALA A 102 1.57 14.90 2.77
N ARG A 103 1.96 14.32 3.91
CA ARG A 103 3.11 14.79 4.70
C ARG A 103 4.44 14.71 3.97
N GLY A 104 4.55 13.93 2.90
CA GLY A 104 5.75 13.87 2.07
C GLY A 104 6.12 15.20 1.42
N GLY A 105 5.13 16.01 1.03
CA GLY A 105 5.36 17.34 0.48
C GLY A 105 6.29 17.33 -0.74
N SER A 106 7.35 18.13 -0.70
CA SER A 106 8.34 18.26 -1.78
C SER A 106 9.59 17.38 -1.60
N ARG A 107 9.53 16.36 -0.73
CA ARG A 107 10.65 15.43 -0.48
C ARG A 107 10.84 14.48 -1.67
N GLU A 108 12.03 13.88 -1.75
CA GLU A 108 12.28 12.78 -2.69
C GLU A 108 11.40 11.59 -2.27
N TRP A 109 10.54 11.15 -3.18
CA TRP A 109 9.39 10.32 -2.83
C TRP A 109 9.79 8.93 -2.37
N THR A 110 10.75 8.31 -3.03
CA THR A 110 11.20 6.95 -2.72
C THR A 110 11.79 6.88 -1.31
N ARG A 111 12.62 7.87 -0.94
CA ARG A 111 13.15 7.98 0.42
C ARG A 111 12.07 8.34 1.44
N TRP A 112 11.09 9.15 1.06
CA TRP A 112 9.96 9.46 1.94
C TRP A 112 9.11 8.23 2.24
N GLU A 113 8.73 7.46 1.22
CA GLU A 113 8.01 6.20 1.36
C GLU A 113 8.75 5.25 2.29
N MET A 114 10.06 5.07 2.08
CA MET A 114 10.91 4.27 2.97
C MET A 114 10.89 4.75 4.42
N ALA A 115 10.98 6.07 4.66
CA ALA A 115 10.91 6.63 6.01
C ALA A 115 9.53 6.41 6.65
N ALA A 116 8.46 6.54 5.86
CA ALA A 116 7.09 6.28 6.29
C ALA A 116 6.88 4.81 6.66
N ASP A 117 7.39 3.87 5.86
CA ASP A 117 7.33 2.44 6.15
C ASP A 117 8.07 2.07 7.44
N ILE A 118 9.27 2.63 7.65
CA ILE A 118 10.03 2.41 8.89
C ILE A 118 9.23 2.87 10.11
N ALA A 119 8.62 4.06 10.02
CA ALA A 119 7.79 4.62 11.07
C ALA A 119 6.53 3.77 11.33
N THR A 120 5.84 3.36 10.27
CA THR A 120 4.67 2.49 10.33
C THR A 120 5.00 1.15 11.00
N ASN A 121 6.06 0.47 10.53
CA ASN A 121 6.52 -0.80 11.09
C ASN A 121 6.90 -0.69 12.58
N SER A 122 7.56 0.42 12.96
CA SER A 122 7.88 0.75 14.35
C SER A 122 6.62 0.86 15.21
N LEU A 123 5.58 1.53 14.71
CA LEU A 123 4.31 1.72 15.40
C LEU A 123 3.50 0.42 15.49
N LEU A 124 3.36 -0.34 14.40
CA LEU A 124 2.69 -1.65 14.40
C LEU A 124 3.33 -2.60 15.42
N ARG A 125 4.67 -2.60 15.53
CA ARG A 125 5.39 -3.37 16.54
C ARG A 125 5.01 -2.93 17.96
N SER A 126 4.92 -1.63 18.21
CA SER A 126 4.53 -1.11 19.53
C SER A 126 3.08 -1.45 19.90
N LEU A 127 2.21 -1.66 18.91
CA LEU A 127 0.84 -2.16 19.08
C LEU A 127 0.77 -3.68 19.31
N GLY A 128 1.92 -4.38 19.35
CA GLY A 128 1.99 -5.82 19.54
C GLY A 128 1.55 -6.63 18.32
N ILE A 129 1.50 -6.02 17.13
CA ILE A 129 1.12 -6.71 15.90
C ILE A 129 2.30 -7.59 15.44
N PRO A 130 2.10 -8.93 15.29
CA PRO A 130 3.15 -9.82 14.81
C PRO A 130 3.53 -9.50 13.36
N MET A 131 4.82 -9.41 13.07
CA MET A 131 5.34 -9.10 11.75
C MET A 131 6.49 -10.05 11.37
N PRO A 132 6.69 -10.32 10.07
CA PRO A 132 7.84 -11.10 9.61
C PRO A 132 9.16 -10.37 9.92
N PRO A 133 10.28 -11.09 10.13
CA PRO A 133 11.58 -10.47 10.38
C PRO A 133 12.04 -9.49 9.29
N SER A 134 11.58 -9.66 8.04
CA SER A 134 11.88 -8.78 6.92
C SER A 134 11.29 -7.37 7.06
N TRP A 135 10.26 -7.19 7.89
CA TRP A 135 9.62 -5.90 8.18
C TRP A 135 10.22 -5.22 9.42
N SER A 136 11.37 -5.72 9.88
CA SER A 136 11.95 -5.22 11.10
C SER A 136 12.60 -3.86 10.91
N SER A 137 12.01 -2.82 11.51
CA SER A 137 12.68 -1.52 11.62
C SER A 137 13.88 -1.63 12.58
N PRO A 138 15.03 -1.01 12.22
CA PRO A 138 16.16 -0.83 13.13
C PRO A 138 15.73 -0.22 14.46
N HIS A 139 16.32 -0.69 15.57
CA HIS A 139 15.96 -0.20 16.90
C HIS A 139 16.25 1.31 17.06
N GLU A 140 17.20 1.85 16.30
CA GLU A 140 17.53 3.28 16.27
C GLU A 140 16.34 4.17 15.83
N TYR A 141 15.38 3.65 15.07
CA TYR A 141 14.19 4.37 14.61
C TYR A 141 12.94 4.15 15.49
N THR A 142 13.12 3.56 16.67
CA THR A 142 12.01 3.35 17.62
C THR A 142 11.46 4.70 18.09
N GLN A 143 10.14 4.91 17.99
CA GLN A 143 9.45 6.16 18.37
C GLN A 143 9.87 7.42 17.59
N MET A 144 10.58 7.29 16.46
CA MET A 144 10.86 8.42 15.57
C MET A 144 9.71 8.66 14.60
N SER A 145 9.48 9.93 14.22
CA SER A 145 8.53 10.27 13.16
C SER A 145 9.10 9.97 11.78
N ALA A 146 8.23 9.83 10.78
CA ALA A 146 8.64 9.67 9.38
C ALA A 146 9.56 10.81 8.90
N GLU A 147 9.32 12.05 9.32
CA GLU A 147 10.19 13.19 9.01
C GLU A 147 11.58 13.05 9.63
N ALA A 148 11.65 12.70 10.92
CA ALA A 148 12.94 12.53 11.59
C ALA A 148 13.76 11.40 10.95
N ILE A 149 13.10 10.30 10.57
CA ILE A 149 13.72 9.19 9.85
C ILE A 149 14.18 9.66 8.46
N TYR A 150 13.34 10.40 7.72
CA TYR A 150 13.70 10.93 6.40
C TYR A 150 14.95 11.82 6.44
N GLU A 151 15.05 12.72 7.42
CA GLU A 151 16.23 13.57 7.59
C GLU A 151 17.48 12.74 7.89
N ASP A 152 17.37 11.72 8.75
CA ASP A 152 18.49 10.80 9.04
C ASP A 152 18.93 10.00 7.80
N LEU A 153 17.97 9.54 6.98
CA LEU A 153 18.24 8.87 5.71
C LEU A 153 18.91 9.82 4.69
N CYS A 154 18.61 11.12 4.72
CA CYS A 154 19.29 12.11 3.88
C CYS A 154 20.73 12.37 4.31
N LEU A 155 21.00 12.32 5.62
CA LEU A 155 22.33 12.54 6.19
C LEU A 155 23.22 11.29 6.09
N SER A 156 22.62 10.11 6.10
CA SER A 156 23.32 8.83 6.00
C SER A 156 23.79 8.57 4.56
N SER A 157 25.10 8.44 4.36
CA SER A 157 25.68 8.01 3.07
C SER A 157 25.12 6.65 2.62
N PRO A 158 25.02 6.37 1.29
CA PRO A 158 24.37 5.17 0.72
C PRO A 158 25.04 3.82 1.04
N LYS A 159 26.01 3.79 1.97
CA LYS A 159 26.77 2.59 2.36
C LYS A 159 26.09 1.75 3.44
N LYS A 160 25.07 2.27 4.14
CA LYS A 160 24.19 1.41 4.95
C LYS A 160 23.29 0.66 3.95
N LYS A 161 23.43 -0.67 3.85
CA LYS A 161 22.46 -1.50 3.12
C LYS A 161 21.08 -1.10 3.60
N SER A 162 20.21 -0.67 2.70
CA SER A 162 18.83 -0.31 3.05
C SER A 162 18.23 -1.47 3.86
N PRO A 163 17.85 -1.25 5.13
CA PRO A 163 17.51 -2.36 6.01
C PRO A 163 16.17 -3.02 5.68
N LEU A 164 15.38 -2.45 4.75
CA LEU A 164 14.09 -3.00 4.34
C LEU A 164 14.16 -3.47 2.89
N THR A 165 13.75 -4.72 2.67
CA THR A 165 13.19 -5.10 1.38
C THR A 165 11.96 -4.24 1.14
N PRO A 166 11.74 -3.71 -0.08
CA PRO A 166 10.49 -3.05 -0.40
C PRO A 166 9.37 -3.99 -0.01
N THR A 167 8.51 -3.52 0.91
CA THR A 167 7.27 -4.22 1.16
C THR A 167 6.50 -4.17 -0.17
N ALA A 168 5.81 -5.25 -0.55
CA ALA A 168 5.20 -5.32 -1.88
C ALA A 168 3.98 -4.38 -2.02
N ASP A 169 3.67 -3.63 -0.97
CA ASP A 169 2.73 -2.53 -0.97
C ASP A 169 3.38 -1.19 -1.33
N SER A 170 2.57 -0.20 -1.66
CA SER A 170 3.05 1.11 -2.12
C SER A 170 2.24 2.26 -1.54
N LEU A 171 2.97 3.25 -1.01
CA LEU A 171 2.43 4.55 -0.66
C LEU A 171 2.57 5.46 -1.87
N LEU A 172 1.44 5.77 -2.48
CA LEU A 172 1.38 6.82 -3.48
C LEU A 172 1.24 8.17 -2.82
N PRO A 173 1.83 9.18 -3.43
CA PRO A 173 1.65 10.53 -2.97
C PRO A 173 0.28 11.10 -3.31
N ALA A 174 -0.11 12.10 -2.53
CA ALA A 174 -1.43 12.69 -2.63
C ALA A 174 -1.68 13.22 -4.06
N PRO A 175 -2.93 13.13 -4.58
CA PRO A 175 -3.26 13.59 -5.94
C PRO A 175 -2.79 15.01 -6.24
N SER A 176 -2.91 15.92 -5.27
CA SER A 176 -2.48 17.33 -5.39
C SER A 176 -0.97 17.52 -5.60
N MET A 177 -0.15 16.49 -5.38
CA MET A 177 1.31 16.59 -5.44
C MET A 177 1.91 15.94 -6.71
N ARG A 178 1.09 15.37 -7.62
CA ARG A 178 1.55 14.46 -8.70
C ARG A 178 2.36 15.11 -9.82
N SER A 179 2.34 16.44 -9.94
CA SER A 179 2.90 17.16 -11.07
C SER A 179 4.42 17.39 -11.07
N ASN A 180 5.16 17.01 -10.01
CA ASN A 180 6.56 17.45 -9.83
C ASN A 180 7.52 16.32 -9.38
N ARG A 181 7.34 15.10 -9.88
CA ARG A 181 8.01 13.88 -9.38
C ARG A 181 8.87 13.17 -10.42
N ASP A 182 9.69 12.25 -9.93
CA ASP A 182 10.47 11.32 -10.74
C ASP A 182 9.57 10.46 -11.64
N ALA A 183 10.08 10.10 -12.82
CA ALA A 183 9.31 9.46 -13.88
C ALA A 183 8.67 8.13 -13.44
N ASP A 184 9.34 7.35 -12.60
CA ASP A 184 8.83 6.05 -12.12
C ASP A 184 7.60 6.22 -11.23
N ALA A 185 7.62 7.20 -10.31
CA ALA A 185 6.47 7.51 -9.45
C ALA A 185 5.29 8.10 -10.25
N ALA A 186 5.56 8.81 -11.35
CA ALA A 186 4.52 9.33 -12.25
C ALA A 186 3.78 8.18 -12.96
N GLY A 187 4.51 7.21 -13.52
CA GLY A 187 3.90 6.05 -14.19
C GLY A 187 3.01 5.21 -13.26
N THR A 188 3.49 4.92 -12.05
CA THR A 188 2.69 4.23 -11.02
C THR A 188 1.47 5.04 -10.58
N SER A 189 1.61 6.36 -10.45
CA SER A 189 0.49 7.25 -10.09
C SER A 189 -0.60 7.26 -11.15
N ASP A 190 -0.24 7.35 -12.42
CA ASP A 190 -1.18 7.33 -13.54
C ASP A 190 -1.91 5.98 -13.63
N ALA A 191 -1.17 4.87 -13.51
CA ALA A 191 -1.75 3.53 -13.46
C ALA A 191 -2.75 3.40 -12.30
N PHE A 192 -2.38 3.87 -11.11
CA PHE A 192 -3.28 3.90 -9.96
C PHE A 192 -4.53 4.74 -10.22
N ASP A 193 -4.42 5.94 -10.76
CA ASP A 193 -5.58 6.80 -11.02
C ASP A 193 -6.53 6.19 -12.05
N ASN A 194 -6.00 5.57 -13.10
CA ASN A 194 -6.79 4.82 -14.07
C ASN A 194 -7.50 3.64 -13.41
N ALA A 195 -6.76 2.83 -12.65
CA ALA A 195 -7.28 1.68 -11.93
C ALA A 195 -8.17 2.04 -10.74
N ALA A 196 -8.19 3.31 -10.29
CA ALA A 196 -9.07 3.86 -9.27
C ALA A 196 -10.17 4.78 -9.85
N HIS A 197 -10.26 4.93 -11.17
CA HIS A 197 -11.28 5.74 -11.83
C HIS A 197 -12.71 5.34 -11.39
N GLY A 198 -13.49 6.30 -10.91
CA GLY A 198 -14.85 6.08 -10.39
C GLY A 198 -14.92 5.49 -8.97
N LEU A 199 -13.78 5.26 -8.31
CA LEU A 199 -13.73 4.99 -6.87
C LEU A 199 -13.66 6.33 -6.13
N GLU A 200 -14.76 6.70 -5.48
CA GLU A 200 -14.84 7.94 -4.72
C GLU A 200 -13.86 7.92 -3.53
N PRO A 201 -13.00 8.94 -3.37
CA PRO A 201 -12.05 8.99 -2.26
C PRO A 201 -12.75 9.25 -0.92
N LEU A 202 -12.08 8.90 0.19
CA LEU A 202 -12.51 9.37 1.51
C LEU A 202 -12.66 10.89 1.51
N SER A 203 -13.88 11.36 1.81
CA SER A 203 -14.17 12.78 1.93
C SER A 203 -13.24 13.44 2.96
N GLU A 204 -12.96 14.73 2.80
CA GLU A 204 -12.20 15.47 3.82
C GLU A 204 -12.85 15.41 5.20
N LEU A 205 -14.18 15.35 5.25
CA LEU A 205 -14.92 15.27 6.50
C LEU A 205 -14.74 13.90 7.18
N HIS A 206 -14.68 12.82 6.40
CA HIS A 206 -14.33 11.50 6.90
C HIS A 206 -12.87 11.43 7.32
N ALA A 207 -11.94 11.97 6.54
CA ALA A 207 -10.53 12.07 6.92
C ALA A 207 -10.35 12.86 8.24
N LYS A 208 -11.04 14.00 8.40
CA LYS A 208 -11.10 14.78 9.65
C LYS A 208 -11.66 13.98 10.82
N SER A 209 -12.74 13.21 10.60
CA SER A 209 -13.35 12.37 11.65
C SER A 209 -12.45 11.21 12.11
N LEU A 210 -11.52 10.79 11.25
CA LEU A 210 -10.49 9.79 11.55
C LEU A 210 -9.22 10.41 12.17
N GLY A 211 -9.16 11.74 12.32
CA GLY A 211 -8.00 12.47 12.84
C GLY A 211 -6.88 12.71 11.82
N VAL A 212 -7.20 12.71 10.52
CA VAL A 212 -6.25 12.65 9.38
C VAL A 212 -6.30 13.91 8.52
N ALA A 213 -6.40 15.11 9.11
CA ALA A 213 -6.52 16.35 8.33
C ALA A 213 -5.87 17.56 9.00
#